data_AF-A0A396HCP8-F1
#
_entry.id   AF-A0A396HCP8-F1
#
_cell.length_a   1.000
_cell.length_b   1.000
_cell.length_c   1.000
_cell.angle_alpha   90.00
_cell.angle_beta   90.00
_cell.angle_gamma   90.00
#
_symmetry.space_group_name_H-M   'P 1'
#
loop_
_entity.id
_entity.type
_entity.pdbx_description
1 polymer ?
#
loop_
_entity_poly.entity_id
_entity_poly.type
_entity_poly.pdbx_seq_one_letter_code
_entity_poly.pdbx_strand_id
1 'polypeptide(L)'
;MEQMALANHPIKGLYFMVVGPPESLTITIMSYMGKLRIAFGLEKDFIDKQKFISCMESSLEMIITAARKISIKENIFPLHYC
;
A
#
# COMPACT_ATOMS: atom_id res chain seq x y z
N MET A 1 17.62 6.64 -3.04
CA MET A 1 16.49 5.70 -2.95
C MET A 1 17.09 4.33 -2.67
N GLU A 2 16.69 3.66 -1.60
CA GLU A 2 17.22 2.32 -1.29
C GLU A 2 16.97 1.35 -2.46
N GLN A 3 17.94 0.50 -2.78
CA GLN A 3 17.87 -0.49 -3.85
C GLN A 3 17.73 -1.88 -3.25
N MET A 4 16.73 -2.65 -3.71
CA MET A 4 16.51 -4.03 -3.25
C MET A 4 17.06 -5.04 -4.25
N ALA A 5 17.59 -6.14 -3.73
CA ALA A 5 17.99 -7.31 -4.52
C ALA A 5 17.34 -8.57 -3.96
N LEU A 6 16.95 -9.49 -4.85
CA LEU A 6 16.52 -10.84 -4.50
C LEU A 6 17.58 -11.81 -5.01
N ALA A 7 18.17 -12.61 -4.11
CA ALA A 7 19.29 -13.50 -4.44
C ALA A 7 20.41 -12.78 -5.21
N ASN A 8 20.83 -11.58 -4.75
CA ASN A 8 21.82 -10.70 -5.41
C ASN A 8 21.42 -10.14 -6.79
N HIS A 9 20.18 -10.32 -7.23
CA HIS A 9 19.68 -9.73 -8.47
C HIS A 9 18.84 -8.47 -8.15
N PRO A 10 19.19 -7.29 -8.69
CA PRO A 10 18.40 -6.09 -8.49
C PRO A 10 16.95 -6.26 -8.96
N ILE A 11 16.00 -5.84 -8.12
CA ILE A 11 14.57 -5.93 -8.42
C ILE A 11 13.89 -4.57 -8.28
N LYS A 12 12.85 -4.34 -9.10
CA LYS A 12 12.02 -3.11 -9.04
C LYS A 12 10.99 -3.16 -7.91
N GLY A 13 10.72 -4.36 -7.41
CA GLY A 13 9.73 -4.65 -6.40
C GLY A 13 9.63 -6.14 -6.11
N LEU A 14 8.90 -6.46 -5.06
CA LEU A 14 8.68 -7.75 -4.43
C LEU A 14 7.30 -7.67 -3.81
N TYR A 15 6.45 -8.64 -4.12
CA TYR A 15 5.19 -8.86 -3.43
C TYR A 15 5.33 -10.14 -2.64
N PHE A 16 5.04 -10.08 -1.35
CA PHE A 16 5.00 -11.24 -0.47
C PHE A 16 3.54 -11.58 -0.21
N MET A 17 3.22 -12.87 -0.22
CA MET A 17 1.90 -13.39 0.08
C MET A 17 2.03 -14.71 0.82
N VAL A 18 1.23 -14.90 1.86
CA VAL A 18 1.01 -16.20 2.49
C VAL A 18 -0.11 -16.91 1.72
N VAL A 19 0.14 -18.14 1.30
CA VAL A 19 -0.82 -18.98 0.56
C VAL A 19 -0.91 -20.34 1.25
N GLY A 20 -2.13 -20.88 1.34
CA GLY A 20 -2.39 -22.19 1.96
C GLY A 20 -3.33 -22.17 3.18
N PRO A 21 -3.26 -21.18 4.09
CA PRO A 21 -4.26 -21.07 5.16
C PRO A 21 -5.69 -20.89 4.59
N PRO A 22 -6.73 -21.37 5.30
CA PRO A 22 -8.13 -21.20 4.88
C PRO A 22 -8.63 -19.77 5.17
N GLU A 23 -7.96 -18.79 4.59
CA GLU A 23 -8.29 -17.37 4.72
C GLU A 23 -9.07 -16.91 3.48
N SER A 24 -10.30 -16.42 3.66
CA SER A 24 -11.10 -15.88 2.56
C SER A 24 -10.56 -14.54 2.03
N LEU A 25 -9.74 -13.85 2.83
CA LEU A 25 -9.05 -12.61 2.49
C LEU A 25 -7.71 -12.54 3.23
N THR A 26 -6.63 -12.31 2.50
CA THR A 26 -5.29 -12.05 3.04
C THR A 26 -4.79 -10.71 2.49
N ILE A 27 -4.31 -9.81 3.35
CA ILE A 27 -3.76 -8.52 2.93
C ILE A 27 -2.32 -8.44 3.39
N THR A 28 -1.40 -8.22 2.46
CA THR A 28 0.01 -7.94 2.79
C THR A 28 0.34 -6.50 2.41
N ILE A 29 0.86 -5.74 3.38
CA ILE A 29 1.29 -4.35 3.21
C ILE A 29 2.78 -4.26 3.54
N MET A 30 3.57 -3.73 2.60
CA MET A 30 5.00 -3.53 2.79
C MET A 30 5.40 -2.12 2.37
N SER A 31 6.08 -1.39 3.25
CA SER A 31 6.70 -0.10 2.93
C SER A 31 8.21 -0.29 2.77
N TYR A 32 8.71 -0.13 1.54
CA TYR A 32 10.14 -0.27 1.26
C TYR A 32 10.51 0.39 -0.08
N MET A 33 11.78 0.78 -0.23
CA MET A 33 12.27 1.58 -1.37
C MET A 33 11.44 2.85 -1.59
N GLY A 34 10.97 3.51 -0.52
CA GLY A 34 10.13 4.70 -0.62
C GLY A 34 8.78 4.48 -1.31
N LYS A 35 8.29 3.24 -1.40
CA LYS A 35 7.00 2.89 -1.99
C LYS A 35 6.22 1.97 -1.06
N LEU A 36 4.94 2.28 -0.86
CA LEU A 36 3.99 1.38 -0.23
C LEU A 36 3.48 0.39 -1.28
N ARG A 37 3.57 -0.90 -1.01
CA ARG A 37 3.04 -1.96 -1.86
C ARG A 37 2.03 -2.78 -1.08
N ILE A 38 0.91 -3.06 -1.72
CA ILE A 38 -0.23 -3.77 -1.12
C ILE A 38 -0.57 -4.94 -2.04
N ALA A 39 -0.71 -6.14 -1.46
CA ALA A 39 -1.14 -7.34 -2.15
C ALA A 39 -2.38 -7.92 -1.45
N PHE A 40 -3.30 -8.43 -2.26
CA PHE A 40 -4.57 -9.00 -1.82
C PHE A 40 -4.68 -10.45 -2.30
N GLY A 41 -4.82 -11.37 -1.37
CA GLY A 41 -5.26 -12.75 -1.60
C GLY A 41 -6.74 -12.81 -1.33
N LEU A 42 -7.52 -13.29 -2.29
CA LEU A 42 -8.98 -13.38 -2.20
C LEU A 42 -9.39 -14.80 -2.54
N GLU A 43 -10.22 -15.39 -1.69
CA GLU A 43 -10.94 -16.60 -2.06
C GLU A 43 -11.85 -16.30 -3.25
N LYS A 44 -11.92 -17.27 -4.17
CA LYS A 44 -12.69 -17.13 -5.39
C LYS A 44 -14.16 -16.87 -5.04
N ASP A 45 -14.75 -15.88 -5.69
CA ASP A 45 -16.16 -15.50 -5.55
C ASP A 45 -16.58 -14.99 -4.15
N PHE A 46 -15.63 -14.86 -3.20
CA PHE A 46 -15.90 -14.31 -1.86
C PHE A 46 -16.20 -12.81 -1.90
N ILE A 47 -15.52 -12.06 -2.77
CA ILE A 47 -15.72 -10.63 -2.98
C ILE A 47 -15.84 -10.35 -4.48
N ASP A 48 -16.77 -9.45 -4.84
CA ASP A 48 -16.83 -8.88 -6.18
C ASP A 48 -15.53 -8.10 -6.47
N LYS A 49 -14.71 -8.69 -7.34
CA LYS A 49 -13.39 -8.16 -7.69
C LYS A 49 -13.43 -6.72 -8.20
N GLN A 50 -14.43 -6.36 -9.00
CA GLN A 50 -14.49 -5.03 -9.62
C GLN A 50 -14.88 -3.97 -8.59
N LYS A 51 -15.89 -4.27 -7.75
CA LYS A 51 -16.27 -3.40 -6.63
C LYS A 51 -15.12 -3.24 -5.65
N PHE A 52 -14.41 -4.32 -5.33
CA PHE A 52 -13.27 -4.27 -4.43
C PHE A 52 -12.15 -3.35 -4.96
N ILE A 53 -11.75 -3.52 -6.22
CA ILE A 53 -10.73 -2.68 -6.85
C ILE A 53 -11.18 -1.21 -6.82
N SER A 54 -12.41 -0.92 -7.22
CA SER A 54 -12.96 0.44 -7.22
C SER A 54 -12.96 1.08 -5.81
N CYS A 55 -13.37 0.33 -4.78
CA CYS A 55 -13.33 0.78 -3.40
C CYS A 55 -11.89 1.08 -2.93
N MET A 56 -10.93 0.23 -3.29
CA MET A 56 -9.53 0.42 -2.92
C MET A 56 -8.90 1.63 -3.60
N GLU A 57 -9.16 1.84 -4.89
CA GLU A 57 -8.69 3.01 -5.63
C GLU A 57 -9.25 4.31 -5.05
N SER A 58 -10.56 4.36 -4.78
CA SER A 58 -11.21 5.51 -4.16
C SER A 58 -10.63 5.80 -2.76
N SER A 59 -10.45 4.76 -1.94
CA SER A 59 -9.86 4.90 -0.61
C SER A 59 -8.43 5.44 -0.67
N LEU A 60 -7.62 4.95 -1.62
CA LEU A 60 -6.26 5.41 -1.80
C LEU A 60 -6.21 6.89 -2.22
N GLU A 61 -7.10 7.31 -3.13
CA GLU A 61 -7.21 8.71 -3.54
C GLU A 61 -7.59 9.62 -2.37
N MET A 62 -8.54 9.20 -1.54
CA MET A 62 -8.95 9.93 -0.33
C MET A 62 -7.78 10.10 0.65
N ILE A 63 -7.04 9.01 0.92
CA ILE A 63 -5.87 9.03 1.82
C ILE A 63 -4.79 9.97 1.26
N ILE A 64 -4.46 9.87 -0.03
CA ILE A 64 -3.46 10.73 -0.67
C ILE A 64 -3.88 12.20 -0.60
N THR A 65 -5.15 12.48 -0.85
CA THR A 65 -5.70 13.85 -0.80
C THR A 65 -5.63 14.41 0.61
N ALA A 66 -6.00 13.63 1.62
CA ALA A 66 -5.92 14.04 3.02
C ALA A 66 -4.46 14.28 3.45
N ALA A 67 -3.54 13.37 3.11
CA ALA A 67 -2.12 13.50 3.42
C ALA A 67 -1.51 14.77 2.80
N ARG A 68 -1.83 15.06 1.52
CA ARG A 68 -1.38 16.30 0.85
C ARG A 68 -1.88 17.56 1.56
N LYS A 69 -3.15 17.57 2.00
CA LYS A 69 -3.73 18.71 2.75
C LYS A 69 -3.03 18.92 4.09
N ILE A 70 -2.66 17.85 4.79
CA ILE A 70 -1.90 17.91 6.04
C ILE A 70 -0.52 18.53 5.79
N SER A 71 0.24 18.04 4.81
CA SER A 71 1.56 18.61 4.49
C SER A 71 1.50 20.08 4.06
N ILE A 72 0.43 20.52 3.38
CA ILE A 72 0.24 21.93 3.04
C ILE A 72 -0.01 22.77 4.31
N LYS A 73 -0.79 22.25 5.26
CA LYS A 73 -1.05 22.94 6.53
C LYS A 73 0.21 23.09 7.38
N GLU A 74 1.08 22.09 7.40
CA GLU A 74 2.39 22.11 8.08
C GLU A 74 3.39 23.06 7.41
N ASN A 75 3.29 23.29 6.10
CA ASN A 75 4.15 24.26 5.38
C ASN A 75 3.68 25.72 5.51
N ILE A 76 2.40 25.96 5.86
CA ILE A 76 1.83 27.31 6.05
C ILE A 76 1.95 27.76 7.51
N PHE A 77 1.94 26.82 8.46
CA PHE A 77 2.29 27.06 9.85
C PHE A 77 3.45 26.15 10.21
N PRO A 78 4.71 26.65 10.21
CA PRO A 78 5.79 25.83 10.72
C PRO A 78 5.46 25.56 12.18
N LEU A 79 5.14 24.30 12.47
CA LEU A 79 5.09 23.85 13.85
C LEU A 79 6.51 24.01 14.37
N HIS A 80 6.71 25.06 15.16
CA HIS A 80 7.73 25.10 16.20
C HIS A 80 7.43 23.90 17.11
N TYR A 81 8.02 22.76 16.79
CA TYR A 81 8.15 21.67 17.73
C TYR A 81 9.36 22.02 18.61
N CYS A 82 9.10 22.15 19.91
CA CYS A 82 10.11 22.22 20.98
C CYS A 82 11.07 21.02 20.94
#